data_AF-A0A563C5G5-F1
#
_entry.id   AF-A0A563C5G5-F1
#
_cell.length_a   1.000
_cell.length_b   1.000
_cell.length_c   1.000
_cell.angle_alpha   90.00
_cell.angle_beta   90.00
_cell.angle_gamma   90.00
#
_symmetry.space_group_name_H-M   'P 1'
#
loop_
_entity.id
_entity.type
_entity.pdbx_description
1 polymer ?
#
loop_
_entity_poly.entity_id
_entity_poly.type
_entity_poly.pdbx_seq_one_letter_code
_entity_poly.pdbx_strand_id
1 'polypeptide(L)'
;MQNTKQSQKILITIILMIGFVLLGYFLGNNNKTNTVSKVEPIIRLNSLEYEYSQKGELIKRKDDSINELGKLLISMTEDKSCKNVLTISVLSNSKDYDSAKLSFNCDGKIDYFFTKKENGKWKDITGTSNFSPDGIISCGFAKQYKLDKEVAPLCFENKNSSVQYKIR
;
A
#
# COMPACT_ATOMS: atom_id res chain seq x y z
N MET A 1 -63.11 1.25 -45.19
CA MET A 1 -62.87 1.15 -43.73
C MET A 1 -61.95 -0.02 -43.30
N GLN A 2 -61.34 -0.80 -44.21
CA GLN A 2 -60.40 -1.89 -43.85
C GLN A 2 -58.93 -1.43 -43.69
N ASN A 3 -58.47 -0.48 -44.52
CA ASN A 3 -57.06 -0.02 -44.52
C ASN A 3 -56.62 0.69 -43.24
N THR A 4 -57.54 1.34 -42.51
CA THR A 4 -57.23 2.03 -41.24
C THR A 4 -57.00 1.04 -40.10
N LYS A 5 -57.75 -0.07 -40.03
CA LYS A 5 -57.57 -1.11 -39.00
C LYS A 5 -56.28 -1.90 -39.19
N GLN A 6 -55.88 -2.15 -40.44
CA GLN A 6 -54.62 -2.83 -40.76
C GLN A 6 -53.40 -1.94 -40.47
N SER A 7 -53.47 -0.66 -40.81
CA SER A 7 -52.43 0.32 -40.50
C SER A 7 -52.26 0.53 -38.98
N GLN A 8 -53.36 0.53 -38.20
CA GLN A 8 -53.29 0.60 -36.74
C GLN A 8 -52.63 -0.64 -36.11
N LYS A 9 -52.91 -1.85 -36.61
CA LYS A 9 -52.26 -3.08 -36.12
C LYS A 9 -50.75 -3.05 -36.35
N ILE A 10 -50.31 -2.62 -37.54
CA ILE A 10 -48.89 -2.48 -37.88
C ILE A 10 -48.20 -1.47 -36.96
N LEU A 11 -48.85 -0.33 -36.69
CA LEU A 11 -48.31 0.70 -35.81
C LEU A 11 -48.14 0.20 -34.37
N ILE A 12 -49.12 -0.54 -33.84
CA ILE A 12 -49.05 -1.13 -32.48
C ILE A 12 -47.89 -2.14 -32.37
N THR A 13 -47.69 -2.98 -33.39
CA THR A 13 -46.60 -3.97 -33.40
C THR A 13 -45.22 -3.30 -33.41
N ILE A 14 -45.06 -2.20 -34.17
CA ILE A 14 -43.79 -1.46 -34.22
C ILE A 14 -43.50 -0.81 -32.85
N ILE A 15 -44.49 -0.20 -32.21
CA ILE A 15 -44.32 0.42 -30.89
C ILE A 15 -43.91 -0.61 -29.84
N LEU A 16 -44.52 -1.81 -29.87
CA LEU A 16 -44.16 -2.89 -28.96
C LEU A 16 -42.72 -3.37 -29.19
N MET A 17 -42.28 -3.54 -30.44
CA MET A 17 -40.91 -3.94 -30.73
C MET A 17 -39.88 -2.90 -30.28
N ILE A 18 -40.15 -1.61 -30.47
CA ILE A 18 -39.29 -0.53 -29.97
C ILE A 18 -39.24 -0.54 -28.44
N GLY A 19 -40.38 -0.75 -27.79
CA GLY A 19 -40.46 -0.89 -26.33
C GLY A 19 -39.63 -2.06 -25.80
N PHE A 20 -39.67 -3.22 -26.46
CA PHE A 20 -38.86 -4.39 -26.09
C PHE A 20 -37.36 -4.16 -26.30
N VAL A 21 -36.96 -3.49 -27.38
CA VAL A 21 -35.55 -3.15 -27.64
C VAL A 21 -35.02 -2.16 -26.59
N LEU A 22 -35.80 -1.13 -26.25
CA LEU A 22 -35.43 -0.17 -25.22
C LEU A 22 -35.39 -0.80 -23.82
N LEU A 23 -36.32 -1.71 -23.51
CA LEU A 23 -36.32 -2.45 -22.25
C LEU A 23 -35.11 -3.39 -22.15
N GLY A 24 -34.74 -4.06 -23.25
CA GLY A 24 -33.53 -4.87 -23.34
C GLY A 24 -32.25 -4.04 -23.15
N TYR A 25 -32.21 -2.83 -23.69
CA TYR A 25 -31.09 -1.90 -23.48
C TYR A 25 -31.01 -1.39 -22.03
N PHE A 26 -32.14 -1.04 -21.42
CA PHE A 26 -32.21 -0.62 -20.02
C PHE A 26 -31.86 -1.75 -19.04
N LEU A 27 -32.31 -2.98 -19.31
CA LEU A 27 -32.02 -4.15 -18.46
C LEU A 27 -30.59 -4.69 -18.70
N GLY A 28 -30.06 -4.56 -19.92
CA GLY A 28 -28.72 -5.00 -20.30
C GLY A 28 -27.60 -4.04 -19.91
N ASN A 29 -27.88 -2.75 -19.71
CA ASN A 29 -26.89 -1.74 -19.31
C ASN A 29 -26.66 -1.66 -17.79
N ASN A 30 -27.14 -2.64 -17.02
CA ASN A 30 -26.70 -2.84 -15.65
C ASN A 30 -25.30 -3.46 -15.63
N ASN A 31 -24.33 -2.73 -16.17
CA ASN A 31 -22.93 -2.95 -15.86
C ASN A 31 -22.79 -2.70 -14.36
N LYS A 32 -22.95 -3.76 -13.57
CA LYS A 32 -22.41 -3.81 -12.21
C LYS A 32 -20.92 -3.55 -12.38
N THR A 33 -20.53 -2.29 -12.21
CA THR A 33 -19.16 -1.95 -11.91
C THR A 33 -18.87 -2.71 -10.63
N ASN A 34 -18.18 -3.85 -10.75
CA ASN A 34 -17.65 -4.53 -9.60
C ASN A 34 -16.67 -3.55 -8.96
N THR A 35 -17.15 -2.79 -7.99
CA THR A 35 -16.30 -2.08 -7.05
C THR A 35 -15.51 -3.17 -6.36
N VAL A 36 -14.29 -3.41 -6.85
CA VAL A 36 -13.33 -4.26 -6.15
C VAL A 36 -13.10 -3.55 -4.82
N SER A 37 -13.65 -4.09 -3.74
CA SER A 37 -13.44 -3.56 -2.39
C SER A 37 -11.93 -3.48 -2.17
N LYS A 38 -11.45 -2.28 -1.84
CA LYS A 38 -10.05 -2.07 -1.50
C LYS A 38 -9.72 -2.93 -0.27
N VAL A 39 -8.69 -3.76 -0.38
CA VAL A 39 -8.23 -4.58 0.74
C VAL A 39 -7.74 -3.65 1.85
N GLU A 40 -8.20 -3.85 3.08
CA GLU A 40 -7.73 -3.07 4.23
C GLU A 40 -6.29 -3.49 4.59
N PRO A 41 -5.39 -2.52 4.85
CA PRO A 41 -4.00 -2.83 5.18
C PRO A 41 -3.89 -3.42 6.59
N ILE A 42 -3.20 -4.55 6.70
CA ILE A 42 -2.79 -5.10 8.00
C ILE A 42 -1.47 -4.44 8.42
N ILE A 43 -1.49 -3.68 9.52
CA ILE A 43 -0.30 -3.01 10.05
C ILE A 43 0.27 -3.82 11.22
N ARG A 44 1.56 -4.18 11.12
CA ARG A 44 2.31 -4.90 12.17
C ARG A 44 3.51 -4.07 12.60
N LEU A 45 3.41 -3.44 13.77
CA LEU A 45 4.48 -2.59 14.29
C LEU A 45 5.59 -3.38 14.99
N ASN A 46 5.38 -4.67 15.28
CA ASN A 46 6.37 -5.60 15.83
C ASN A 46 7.16 -4.99 16.99
N SER A 47 8.49 -5.12 17.04
CA SER A 47 9.32 -4.62 18.15
C SER A 47 9.13 -3.13 18.46
N LEU A 48 8.71 -2.32 17.49
CA LEU A 48 8.51 -0.89 17.68
C LEU A 48 7.23 -0.57 18.46
N GLU A 49 6.27 -1.50 18.58
CA GLU A 49 5.07 -1.33 19.41
C GLU A 49 5.34 -1.54 20.91
N TYR A 50 6.54 -1.96 21.27
CA TYR A 50 6.94 -2.22 22.65
C TYR A 50 8.12 -1.35 23.06
N GLU A 51 8.21 -1.07 24.35
CA GLU A 51 9.39 -0.48 25.01
C GLU A 51 9.65 -1.18 26.34
N TYR A 52 10.86 -1.04 26.86
CA TYR A 52 11.18 -1.50 28.21
C TYR A 52 10.76 -0.44 29.23
N SER A 53 10.00 -0.83 30.24
CA SER A 53 9.74 -0.02 31.41
C SER A 53 11.03 0.19 32.21
N GLN A 54 11.02 1.14 33.16
CA GLN A 54 12.14 1.34 34.09
C GLN A 54 12.49 0.09 34.90
N LYS A 55 11.57 -0.88 35.00
CA LYS A 55 11.76 -2.16 35.70
C LYS A 55 12.25 -3.28 34.77
N GLY A 56 12.50 -2.99 33.50
CA GLY A 56 12.95 -3.97 32.51
C GLY A 56 11.83 -4.85 31.93
N GLU A 57 10.57 -4.47 32.11
CA GLU A 57 9.42 -5.20 31.57
C GLU A 57 9.06 -4.66 30.18
N LEU A 58 8.67 -5.52 29.24
CA LEU A 58 8.14 -5.07 27.94
C LEU A 58 6.71 -4.56 28.12
N ILE A 59 6.49 -3.29 27.80
CA ILE A 59 5.19 -2.63 27.81
C ILE A 59 4.82 -2.19 26.39
N LYS A 60 3.53 -2.31 26.05
CA LYS A 60 3.02 -1.85 24.76
C LYS A 60 2.91 -0.33 24.75
N ARG A 61 3.57 0.30 23.79
CA ARG A 61 3.56 1.75 23.58
C ARG A 61 2.19 2.21 23.09
N LYS A 62 1.75 3.36 23.61
CA LYS A 62 0.49 4.04 23.22
C LYS A 62 0.70 5.55 23.00
N ASP A 63 1.95 5.96 22.82
CA ASP A 63 2.31 7.36 22.59
C ASP A 63 1.85 7.86 21.22
N ASP A 64 1.77 9.19 21.08
CA ASP A 64 1.33 9.85 19.86
C ASP A 64 2.17 9.47 18.64
N SER A 65 3.45 9.11 18.84
CA SER A 65 4.31 8.75 17.71
C SER A 65 3.99 7.37 17.14
N ILE A 66 3.45 6.44 17.94
CA ILE A 66 2.92 5.17 17.42
C ILE A 66 1.65 5.41 16.59
N ASN A 67 0.77 6.28 17.09
CA ASN A 67 -0.44 6.66 16.36
C ASN A 67 -0.10 7.37 15.04
N GLU A 68 0.90 8.26 15.06
CA GLU A 68 1.38 8.96 13.87
C GLU A 68 2.00 7.99 12.85
N LEU A 69 2.86 7.07 13.30
CA LEU A 69 3.42 6.06 12.42
C LEU A 69 2.31 5.23 11.77
N GLY A 70 1.33 4.77 12.56
CA GLY A 70 0.18 4.02 12.03
C GLY A 70 -0.54 4.78 10.90
N LYS A 71 -0.76 6.09 11.08
CA LYS A 71 -1.36 6.94 10.02
C LYS A 71 -0.49 7.04 8.78
N LEU A 72 0.82 7.22 8.93
CA LEU A 72 1.76 7.22 7.81
C LEU A 72 1.72 5.88 7.07
N LEU A 73 1.74 4.75 7.79
CA LEU A 73 1.73 3.44 7.15
C LEU A 73 0.43 3.19 6.38
N ILE A 74 -0.70 3.63 6.92
CA ILE A 74 -1.98 3.60 6.21
C ILE A 74 -1.91 4.45 4.93
N SER A 75 -1.40 5.68 4.99
CA SER A 75 -1.34 6.56 3.81
C SER A 75 -0.42 6.01 2.72
N MET A 76 0.68 5.34 3.08
CA MET A 76 1.56 4.64 2.13
C MET A 76 0.84 3.52 1.33
N THR A 77 -0.32 3.07 1.80
CA THR A 77 -1.12 2.04 1.14
C THR A 77 -2.22 2.60 0.25
N GLU A 78 -2.48 3.90 0.28
CA GLU A 78 -3.69 4.47 -0.31
C GLU A 78 -3.76 4.29 -1.84
N ASP A 79 -2.62 4.39 -2.50
CA ASP A 79 -2.49 4.28 -3.96
C ASP A 79 -2.18 2.84 -4.42
N LYS A 80 -2.25 1.86 -3.51
CA LYS A 80 -1.85 0.47 -3.80
C LYS A 80 -3.06 -0.37 -4.19
N SER A 81 -2.98 -1.00 -5.35
CA SER A 81 -4.05 -1.82 -5.94
C SER A 81 -3.82 -3.32 -5.69
N CYS A 82 -3.77 -3.73 -4.42
CA CYS A 82 -3.65 -5.15 -4.05
C CYS A 82 -5.01 -5.86 -4.14
N LYS A 83 -5.01 -7.10 -4.60
CA LYS A 83 -6.23 -7.91 -4.82
C LYS A 83 -6.72 -8.61 -3.56
N ASN A 84 -5.80 -9.21 -2.80
CA ASN A 84 -6.16 -10.09 -1.67
C ASN A 84 -5.36 -9.77 -0.41
N VAL A 85 -4.07 -9.47 -0.53
CA VAL A 85 -3.16 -9.30 0.62
C VAL A 85 -2.50 -7.94 0.55
N LEU A 86 -2.63 -7.19 1.64
CA LEU A 86 -1.96 -5.92 1.86
C LEU A 86 -1.47 -5.88 3.31
N THR A 87 -0.16 -5.96 3.50
CA THR A 87 0.44 -5.94 4.85
C THR A 87 1.65 -5.03 4.89
N ILE A 88 1.74 -4.20 5.92
CA ILE A 88 2.97 -3.48 6.26
C ILE A 88 3.48 -4.01 7.58
N SER A 89 4.76 -4.34 7.64
CA SER A 89 5.43 -4.80 8.87
C SER A 89 6.70 -4.03 9.15
N VAL A 90 6.93 -3.65 10.40
CA VAL A 90 8.23 -3.16 10.87
C VAL A 90 9.17 -4.34 11.02
N LEU A 91 10.29 -4.32 10.29
CA LEU A 91 11.30 -5.37 10.34
C LEU A 91 12.38 -5.09 11.39
N SER A 92 12.77 -3.82 11.52
CA SER A 92 13.77 -3.36 12.47
C SER A 92 13.50 -1.90 12.81
N ASN A 93 13.96 -1.47 13.99
CA ASN A 93 13.85 -0.10 14.45
C ASN A 93 15.10 0.34 15.20
N SER A 94 15.32 1.65 15.26
CA SER A 94 16.37 2.24 16.07
C SER A 94 16.05 2.11 17.55
N LYS A 95 17.10 2.17 18.39
CA LYS A 95 16.96 2.17 19.85
C LYS A 95 16.14 3.35 20.37
N ASP A 96 16.25 4.49 19.69
CA ASP A 96 15.55 5.72 20.05
C ASP A 96 14.13 5.78 19.45
N TYR A 97 13.69 4.72 18.77
CA TYR A 97 12.38 4.60 18.14
C TYR A 97 12.05 5.77 17.19
N ASP A 98 13.05 6.22 16.45
CA ASP A 98 13.01 7.36 15.54
C ASP A 98 13.25 6.95 14.08
N SER A 99 13.64 5.71 13.81
CA SER A 99 13.77 5.18 12.46
C SER A 99 13.39 3.71 12.40
N ALA A 100 12.90 3.26 11.24
CA ALA A 100 12.47 1.88 11.04
C ALA A 100 12.68 1.41 9.60
N LYS A 101 13.00 0.12 9.44
CA LYS A 101 12.88 -0.60 8.17
C LYS A 101 11.53 -1.28 8.13
N LEU A 102 10.84 -1.16 7.01
CA LEU A 102 9.52 -1.74 6.78
C LEU A 102 9.58 -2.74 5.64
N SER A 103 8.70 -3.73 5.68
CA SER A 103 8.27 -4.48 4.51
C SER A 103 6.83 -4.15 4.18
N PHE A 104 6.55 -4.07 2.88
CA PHE A 104 5.22 -3.95 2.32
C PHE A 104 4.97 -5.20 1.47
N ASN A 105 3.92 -5.96 1.77
CA ASN A 105 3.52 -7.12 1.00
C ASN A 105 2.19 -6.85 0.30
N CYS A 106 2.19 -6.94 -1.03
CA CYS A 106 1.03 -6.83 -1.88
C CYS A 106 0.93 -8.05 -2.78
N ASP A 107 -0.03 -8.93 -2.48
CA ASP A 107 -0.25 -10.19 -3.20
C ASP A 107 1.03 -11.03 -3.43
N GLY A 108 1.91 -11.06 -2.42
CA GLY A 108 3.17 -11.81 -2.46
C GLY A 108 4.37 -11.04 -3.01
N LYS A 109 4.17 -9.84 -3.56
CA LYS A 109 5.28 -8.93 -3.90
C LYS A 109 5.70 -8.16 -2.66
N ILE A 110 6.97 -8.26 -2.30
CA ILE A 110 7.54 -7.62 -1.12
C ILE A 110 8.45 -6.47 -1.55
N ASP A 111 8.12 -5.27 -1.09
CA ASP A 111 8.93 -4.08 -1.21
C ASP A 111 9.46 -3.67 0.17
N TYR A 112 10.61 -3.01 0.22
CA TYR A 112 11.21 -2.51 1.46
C TYR A 112 11.26 -0.99 1.48
N PHE A 113 11.03 -0.42 2.67
CA PHE A 113 10.99 1.02 2.88
C PHE A 113 11.73 1.37 4.16
N PHE A 114 12.14 2.63 4.27
CA PHE A 114 12.62 3.21 5.51
C PHE A 114 11.76 4.41 5.89
N THR A 115 11.48 4.51 7.18
CA THR A 115 10.88 5.70 7.78
C THR A 115 11.83 6.30 8.80
N LYS A 116 11.78 7.61 8.96
CA LYS A 116 12.51 8.34 9.99
C LYS A 116 11.68 9.48 10.53
N LYS A 117 11.84 9.78 11.81
CA LYS A 117 11.31 10.99 12.44
C LYS A 117 12.18 12.17 12.06
N GLU A 118 11.57 13.15 11.41
CA GLU A 118 12.18 14.44 11.11
C GLU A 118 11.32 15.54 11.73
N ASN A 119 11.93 16.38 12.58
CA ASN A 119 11.21 17.44 13.30
C ASN A 119 10.01 16.91 14.09
N GLY A 120 10.17 15.75 14.73
CA GLY A 120 9.14 15.11 15.54
C GLY A 120 8.06 14.37 14.75
N LYS A 121 8.13 14.34 13.41
CA LYS A 121 7.14 13.68 12.57
C LYS A 121 7.70 12.51 11.78
N TRP A 122 6.96 11.41 11.72
CA TRP A 122 7.32 10.28 10.87
C TRP A 122 7.20 10.63 9.39
N LYS A 123 8.22 10.26 8.61
CA LYS A 123 8.22 10.38 7.16
C LYS A 123 8.70 9.09 6.53
N ASP A 124 8.11 8.75 5.39
CA ASP A 124 8.75 7.85 4.44
C ASP A 124 9.92 8.61 3.81
N ILE A 125 11.11 8.03 3.93
CA ILE A 125 12.33 8.60 3.36
C ILE A 125 12.77 7.81 2.13
N THR A 126 12.09 6.73 1.78
CA THR A 126 12.48 5.79 0.72
C THR A 126 12.56 6.47 -0.64
N GLY A 127 13.77 6.54 -1.21
CA GLY A 127 13.95 6.74 -2.64
C GLY A 127 13.89 5.39 -3.37
N THR A 128 12.97 5.24 -4.32
CA THR A 128 12.66 3.98 -5.03
C THR A 128 13.85 3.32 -5.77
N SER A 129 14.98 4.01 -5.91
CA SER A 129 16.19 3.53 -6.60
C SER A 129 17.36 3.14 -5.68
N ASN A 130 17.17 3.11 -4.37
CA ASN A 130 18.29 2.95 -3.41
C ASN A 130 18.46 1.54 -2.84
N PHE A 131 17.81 0.52 -3.41
CA PHE A 131 17.92 -0.86 -2.94
C PHE A 131 18.67 -1.75 -3.95
N SER A 132 19.42 -2.72 -3.43
CA SER A 132 19.91 -3.84 -4.21
C SER A 132 18.76 -4.80 -4.51
N PRO A 133 18.93 -5.76 -5.45
CA PRO A 133 17.95 -6.82 -5.70
C PRO A 133 17.55 -7.61 -4.43
N ASP A 134 18.45 -7.69 -3.45
CA ASP A 134 18.22 -8.37 -2.17
C ASP A 134 17.57 -7.48 -1.10
N GLY A 135 17.12 -6.27 -1.45
CA GLY A 135 16.47 -5.37 -0.51
C GLY A 135 17.41 -4.74 0.54
N ILE A 136 18.70 -4.65 0.20
CA ILE A 136 19.72 -3.94 1.00
C ILE A 136 19.84 -2.51 0.49
N ILE A 137 19.93 -1.53 1.39
CA ILE A 137 19.98 -0.10 1.03
C ILE A 137 21.38 0.32 0.55
N SER A 138 21.49 1.34 -0.29
CA SER A 138 22.79 1.87 -0.72
C SER A 138 23.54 2.55 0.43
N CYS A 139 24.86 2.42 0.48
CA CYS A 139 25.67 3.02 1.54
C CYS A 139 25.59 4.56 1.50
N GLY A 140 25.49 5.14 0.31
CA GLY A 140 25.30 6.59 0.13
C GLY A 140 23.99 7.09 0.75
N PHE A 141 22.89 6.39 0.48
CA PHE A 141 21.58 6.74 1.04
C PHE A 141 21.56 6.57 2.56
N ALA A 142 22.09 5.46 3.07
CA ALA A 142 22.13 5.21 4.50
C ALA A 142 22.96 6.28 5.26
N LYS A 143 24.02 6.81 4.62
CA LYS A 143 24.82 7.92 5.13
C LYS A 143 24.08 9.27 5.05
N GLN A 144 23.42 9.56 3.92
CA GLN A 144 22.66 10.79 3.71
C GLN A 144 21.59 11.00 4.80
N TYR A 145 20.82 9.96 5.09
CA TYR A 145 19.72 10.01 6.07
C TYR A 145 20.15 9.64 7.49
N LYS A 146 21.45 9.38 7.71
CA LYS A 146 22.00 8.96 9.01
C LYS A 146 21.16 7.83 9.61
N LEU A 147 20.95 6.76 8.84
CA LEU A 147 20.17 5.61 9.29
C LEU A 147 20.92 4.88 10.39
N ASP A 148 20.23 4.45 11.44
CA ASP A 148 20.83 3.66 12.49
C ASP A 148 21.31 2.29 11.97
N LYS A 149 22.35 1.75 12.60
CA LYS A 149 22.91 0.45 12.22
C LYS A 149 21.96 -0.68 12.59
N GLU A 150 21.18 -0.53 13.65
CA GLU A 150 20.11 -1.45 14.03
C GLU A 150 19.01 -1.54 12.95
N VAL A 151 18.77 -0.43 12.25
CA VAL A 151 17.75 -0.35 11.20
C VAL A 151 18.26 -0.89 9.87
N ALA A 152 19.46 -0.48 9.48
CA ALA A 152 20.13 -0.96 8.27
C ALA A 152 21.57 -1.38 8.62
N PRO A 153 21.80 -2.64 9.04
CA PRO A 153 23.13 -3.11 9.45
C PRO A 153 24.07 -3.33 8.27
N LEU A 154 23.50 -3.57 7.09
CA LEU A 154 24.21 -3.76 5.84
C LEU A 154 23.84 -2.63 4.87
N CYS A 155 24.79 -2.30 4.00
CA CYS A 155 24.51 -1.51 2.82
C CYS A 155 25.27 -2.04 1.60
N PHE A 156 24.87 -1.60 0.41
CA PHE A 156 25.56 -1.95 -0.83
C PHE A 156 26.18 -0.74 -1.53
N GLU A 157 27.19 -1.02 -2.33
CA GLU A 157 27.77 -0.10 -3.31
C GLU A 157 27.97 -0.84 -4.64
N ASN A 158 27.83 -0.12 -5.75
CA ASN A 158 28.19 -0.63 -7.06
C ASN A 158 29.68 -0.35 -7.30
N LYS A 159 30.47 -1.39 -7.53
CA LYS A 159 31.89 -1.29 -7.86
C LYS A 159 32.19 -2.14 -9.10
N ASN A 160 32.66 -1.51 -10.17
CA ASN A 160 33.07 -2.19 -11.42
C ASN A 160 32.02 -3.19 -11.93
N SER A 161 30.76 -2.76 -12.03
CA SER A 161 29.62 -3.61 -12.46
C SER A 161 29.26 -4.78 -11.52
N SER A 162 29.84 -4.83 -10.33
CA SER A 162 29.49 -5.78 -9.26
C SER A 162 28.86 -5.08 -8.06
N VAL A 163 27.91 -5.74 -7.40
CA VAL A 163 27.34 -5.29 -6.13
C VAL A 163 28.25 -5.77 -5.00
N GLN A 164 28.72 -4.85 -4.17
CA GLN A 164 29.47 -5.17 -2.96
C GLN A 164 28.65 -4.83 -1.72
N TYR A 165 28.56 -5.77 -0.79
CA TYR A 165 27.88 -5.59 0.50
C TYR A 165 28.89 -5.23 1.59
N LYS A 166 28.52 -4.28 2.44
CA LYS A 166 29.34 -3.81 3.57
C LYS A 166 28.52 -3.83 4.85
N ILE A 167 29.19 -4.15 5.96
CA ILE A 167 28.69 -3.95 7.31
C ILE A 167 28.85 -2.46 7.65
N ARG A 168 27.83 -1.87 8.29
CA ARG A 168 27.81 -0.45 8.65
C ARG A 168 28.39 -0.16 10.02
#